data_AF-A0A1J5DEK9-F1
#
_entry.id   AF-A0A1J5DEK9-F1
#
_cell.length_a   1.000
_cell.length_b   1.000
_cell.length_c   1.000
_cell.angle_alpha   90.00
_cell.angle_beta   90.00
_cell.angle_gamma   90.00
#
_symmetry.space_group_name_H-M   'P 1'
#
loop_
_entity.id
_entity.type
_entity.pdbx_description
1 polymer ?
#
loop_
_entity_poly.entity_id
_entity_poly.type
_entity_poly.pdbx_seq_one_letter_code
_entity_poly.pdbx_strand_id
1 'polypeptide(L)'
;MACAHGPFGVDGFCPVISKISEASPRDLIHAPEPTMKRILAACTLLTFFNLACYSTYTISKDELKLLESGQESENVVVKDVEGEPVQISPETPLEVLTNDGTRYRVTPYNFLLSESQLVSPDYDLLLPADAVSAAEVRQISYGKTFGLVGTIVVAVGGGFAALLVLQ
;
A
#
# COMPACT_ATOMS: atom_id res chain seq x y z
N MET A 1 -7.94 -30.60 -24.24
CA MET A 1 -7.94 -32.05 -23.99
C MET A 1 -6.83 -32.32 -22.98
N ALA A 2 -7.20 -32.83 -21.81
CA ALA A 2 -6.37 -33.34 -20.71
C ALA A 2 -5.37 -32.38 -20.02
N CYS A 3 -5.84 -31.72 -18.96
CA CYS A 3 -5.02 -31.39 -17.80
C CYS A 3 -4.95 -32.63 -16.89
N ALA A 4 -3.77 -33.05 -16.47
CA ALA A 4 -3.55 -34.07 -15.45
C ALA A 4 -2.62 -33.53 -14.35
N HIS A 5 -3.00 -33.80 -13.10
CA HIS A 5 -2.58 -33.19 -11.84
C HIS A 5 -1.27 -33.73 -11.23
N GLY A 6 -0.60 -32.87 -10.46
CA GLY A 6 0.28 -33.22 -9.32
C GLY A 6 1.35 -32.15 -9.04
N PRO A 7 1.79 -31.96 -7.77
CA PRO A 7 1.05 -31.21 -6.76
C PRO A 7 1.88 -30.02 -6.24
N PHE A 8 1.98 -28.94 -7.01
CA PHE A 8 2.48 -27.64 -6.51
C PHE A 8 1.77 -26.54 -7.32
N GLY A 9 0.54 -26.24 -6.92
CA GLY A 9 -0.32 -25.26 -7.56
C GLY A 9 -0.13 -23.88 -6.96
N VAL A 10 0.91 -23.16 -7.39
CA VAL A 10 0.85 -21.70 -7.48
C VAL A 10 0.56 -21.38 -8.95
N ASP A 11 -0.70 -21.05 -9.21
CA ASP A 11 -1.20 -20.69 -10.52
C ASP A 11 -0.57 -19.37 -11.00
N GLY A 12 -0.18 -19.33 -12.28
CA GLY A 12 -0.19 -18.08 -13.04
C GLY A 12 1.15 -17.49 -13.49
N PHE A 13 2.14 -18.29 -13.91
CA PHE A 13 3.23 -17.78 -14.76
C PHE A 13 3.41 -18.69 -15.99
N CYS A 14 2.75 -18.31 -17.08
CA CYS A 14 3.07 -18.82 -18.40
C CYS A 14 3.90 -17.72 -19.12
N PRO A 15 5.23 -17.88 -19.28
CA PRO A 15 6.04 -16.90 -19.97
C PRO A 15 5.85 -17.07 -21.48
N VAL A 16 5.20 -16.10 -22.12
CA VAL A 16 5.23 -15.95 -23.58
C VAL A 16 6.61 -15.43 -23.99
N ILE A 17 7.62 -16.30 -23.92
CA ILE A 17 8.92 -16.14 -24.58
C ILE A 17 8.82 -16.94 -25.88
N SER A 18 8.33 -16.32 -26.96
CA SER A 18 8.52 -16.85 -28.32
C SER A 18 8.19 -15.81 -29.39
N LYS A 19 8.85 -14.64 -29.36
CA LYS A 19 9.08 -13.85 -30.58
C LYS A 19 10.35 -13.02 -30.45
N ILE A 20 11.49 -13.70 -30.52
CA ILE A 20 12.76 -13.08 -30.91
C ILE A 20 13.21 -13.82 -32.16
N SER A 21 12.65 -13.44 -33.32
CA SER A 21 13.15 -13.83 -34.64
C SER A 21 13.48 -12.54 -35.37
N GLU A 22 14.79 -12.34 -35.58
CA GLU A 22 15.39 -11.46 -36.58
C GLU A 22 15.04 -9.96 -36.52
N ALA A 23 15.66 -9.25 -35.58
CA ALA A 23 16.07 -7.88 -35.83
C ALA A 23 17.55 -7.87 -36.23
N SER A 24 17.80 -7.50 -37.49
CA SER A 24 19.11 -7.36 -38.12
C SER A 24 20.03 -6.41 -37.33
N PRO A 25 21.31 -6.77 -37.07
CA PRO A 25 22.22 -6.02 -36.21
C PRO A 25 22.85 -4.77 -36.87
N ARG A 26 22.16 -4.10 -37.80
CA ARG A 26 22.68 -2.92 -38.51
C ARG A 26 22.01 -1.59 -38.19
N ASP A 27 20.99 -1.57 -37.35
CA ASP A 27 20.30 -0.32 -36.95
C ASP A 27 20.66 0.14 -35.53
N LEU A 28 21.77 -0.36 -34.97
CA LEU A 28 22.24 -0.01 -33.62
C LEU A 28 23.28 1.12 -33.62
N ILE A 29 23.18 2.06 -34.57
CA ILE A 29 24.03 3.27 -34.61
C ILE A 29 23.17 4.50 -34.91
N HIS A 30 22.15 4.75 -34.09
CA HIS A 30 21.69 6.11 -33.79
C HIS A 30 20.66 6.11 -32.65
N ALA A 31 21.04 5.57 -31.49
CA ALA A 31 20.43 6.06 -30.26
C ALA A 31 21.04 7.44 -29.99
N PRO A 32 20.28 8.55 -30.00
CA PRO A 32 20.81 9.83 -29.53
C PRO A 32 21.26 9.63 -28.09
N GLU A 33 22.51 9.94 -27.78
CA GLU A 33 23.02 9.87 -26.40
C GLU A 33 21.98 10.52 -25.47
N PRO A 34 21.48 9.81 -24.45
CA PRO A 34 20.63 10.45 -23.47
C PRO A 34 21.53 11.41 -22.69
N THR A 35 21.56 12.65 -23.17
CA THR A 35 22.23 13.78 -22.52
C THR A 35 21.99 13.69 -21.02
N MET A 36 23.04 13.87 -20.20
CA MET A 36 23.04 13.75 -18.73
C MET A 36 21.80 14.38 -18.05
N LYS A 37 21.24 15.44 -18.67
CA LYS A 37 20.01 16.13 -18.29
C LYS A 37 18.74 15.26 -18.36
N ARG A 38 18.61 14.39 -19.37
CA ARG A 38 17.50 13.44 -19.55
C ARG A 38 17.55 12.29 -18.54
N ILE A 39 18.76 11.84 -18.18
CA ILE A 39 18.95 10.84 -17.13
C ILE A 39 18.62 11.45 -15.77
N LEU A 40 19.09 12.68 -15.50
CA LEU A 40 18.78 13.39 -14.27
C LEU A 40 17.26 13.60 -14.10
N ALA A 41 16.56 13.97 -15.18
CA ALA A 41 15.11 14.13 -15.19
C ALA A 41 14.34 12.81 -14.99
N ALA A 42 14.84 11.70 -15.53
CA ALA A 42 14.24 10.38 -15.32
C ALA A 42 14.46 9.87 -13.88
N CYS A 43 15.64 10.11 -13.31
CA CYS A 43 15.96 9.72 -11.93
C CYS A 43 15.17 10.55 -10.90
N THR A 44 14.98 11.85 -11.11
CA THR A 44 14.12 12.64 -10.22
C THR A 44 12.69 12.13 -10.25
N LEU A 45 12.12 11.87 -11.44
CA LEU A 45 10.76 11.34 -11.58
C LEU A 45 10.56 10.00 -10.82
N LEU A 46 11.52 9.08 -10.91
CA LEU A 46 11.49 7.77 -10.25
C LEU A 46 11.51 7.85 -8.72
N THR A 47 12.17 8.85 -8.14
CA THR A 47 12.18 9.03 -6.67
C THR A 47 10.83 9.48 -6.11
N PHE A 48 10.00 10.17 -6.90
CA PHE A 48 8.66 10.61 -6.45
C PHE A 48 7.63 9.48 -6.42
N PHE A 49 7.73 8.50 -7.31
CA PHE A 49 6.78 7.37 -7.37
C PHE A 49 6.88 6.42 -6.17
N ASN A 50 8.02 6.39 -5.46
CA ASN A 50 8.21 5.52 -4.30
C ASN A 50 7.69 6.14 -2.98
N LEU A 51 7.21 7.39 -3.00
CA LEU A 51 6.54 8.02 -1.86
C LEU A 51 5.04 7.67 -1.88
N ALA A 52 4.71 6.38 -1.79
CA ALA A 52 3.35 5.98 -1.48
C ALA A 52 2.96 6.64 -0.14
N CYS A 53 2.08 7.64 -0.17
CA CYS A 53 1.77 8.50 0.98
C CYS A 53 0.85 7.81 2.02
N TYR A 54 1.12 6.54 2.29
CA TYR A 54 0.43 5.76 3.30
C TYR A 54 1.25 5.78 4.58
N SER A 55 0.61 6.19 5.68
CA SER A 55 1.10 5.95 7.03
C SER A 55 0.42 4.69 7.56
N THR A 56 1.19 3.84 8.22
CA THR A 56 0.69 2.69 8.95
C THR A 56 0.70 3.04 10.44
N TYR A 57 -0.41 2.84 11.11
CA TYR A 57 -0.57 3.05 12.55
C TYR A 57 -0.84 1.70 13.21
N THR A 58 -0.24 1.44 14.37
CA THR A 58 -0.36 0.17 15.10
C THR A 58 -1.22 0.37 16.34
N ILE A 59 -2.42 -0.16 16.32
CA ILE A 59 -3.37 -0.09 17.41
C ILE A 59 -3.16 -1.28 18.36
N SER A 60 -3.19 -1.01 19.66
CA SER A 60 -3.11 -2.04 20.69
C SER A 60 -4.38 -2.90 20.72
N LYS A 61 -4.29 -4.09 21.32
CA LYS A 61 -5.44 -4.99 21.46
C LYS A 61 -6.60 -4.38 22.25
N ASP A 62 -6.31 -3.51 23.23
CA ASP A 62 -7.34 -2.86 24.06
C ASP A 62 -8.13 -1.82 23.26
N GLU A 63 -7.44 -1.05 22.42
CA GLU A 63 -8.05 -0.06 21.53
C GLU A 63 -8.80 -0.74 20.37
N LEU A 64 -8.33 -1.91 19.91
CA LEU A 64 -9.03 -2.72 18.90
C LEU A 64 -10.44 -3.13 19.36
N LYS A 65 -10.64 -3.37 20.66
CA LYS A 65 -11.96 -3.73 21.21
C LYS A 65 -13.01 -2.62 21.02
N LEU A 66 -12.58 -1.37 20.87
CA LEU A 66 -13.47 -0.25 20.58
C LEU A 66 -14.09 -0.33 19.17
N LEU A 67 -13.48 -1.12 18.28
CA LEU A 67 -13.91 -1.32 16.90
C LEU A 67 -14.74 -2.60 16.71
N GLU A 68 -15.15 -3.26 17.80
CA GLU A 68 -16.00 -4.46 17.76
C GLU A 68 -17.42 -4.16 17.26
N SER A 69 -18.08 -5.21 16.77
CA SER A 69 -19.47 -5.14 16.33
C SER A 69 -20.39 -4.79 17.50
N GLY A 70 -21.25 -3.79 17.31
CA GLY A 70 -22.16 -3.27 18.32
C GLY A 70 -21.84 -1.85 18.80
N GLN A 71 -20.66 -1.33 18.46
CA GLN A 71 -20.31 0.09 18.60
C GLN A 71 -20.27 0.77 17.23
N GLU A 72 -21.41 0.86 16.55
CA GLU A 72 -21.56 1.71 15.37
C GLU A 72 -21.66 3.17 15.82
N SER A 73 -20.52 3.74 16.22
CA SER A 73 -20.40 5.19 16.31
C SER A 73 -19.64 5.70 15.11
N GLU A 74 -20.18 6.75 14.51
CA GLU A 74 -19.65 7.39 13.33
C GLU A 74 -18.24 7.93 13.66
N ASN A 75 -17.20 7.26 13.17
CA ASN A 75 -15.78 7.60 13.34
C ASN A 75 -15.25 7.50 14.80
N VAL A 76 -14.93 6.28 15.24
CA VAL A 76 -14.20 6.07 16.50
C VAL A 76 -12.76 6.57 16.35
N VAL A 77 -12.32 7.37 17.33
CA VAL A 77 -10.93 7.80 17.45
C VAL A 77 -10.21 6.85 18.39
N VAL A 78 -9.26 6.09 17.85
CA VAL A 78 -8.39 5.17 18.59
C VAL A 78 -7.00 5.75 18.71
N LYS A 79 -6.22 5.29 19.68
CA LYS A 79 -4.83 5.73 19.83
C LYS A 79 -3.86 4.71 19.25
N ASP A 80 -2.90 5.21 18.49
CA ASP A 80 -1.72 4.44 18.08
C ASP A 80 -0.82 4.15 19.29
N VAL A 81 0.11 3.20 19.16
CA VAL A 81 1.16 2.93 20.16
C VAL A 81 2.00 4.17 20.48
N GLU A 82 2.12 5.10 19.53
CA GLU A 82 2.80 6.39 19.70
C GLU A 82 1.93 7.45 20.41
N GLY A 83 0.66 7.14 20.69
CA GLY A 83 -0.30 8.03 21.33
C GLY A 83 -1.00 9.01 20.39
N GLU A 84 -0.72 8.93 19.09
CA GLU A 84 -1.37 9.74 18.06
C GLU A 84 -2.83 9.32 17.87
N PRO A 85 -3.79 10.28 17.81
CA PRO A 85 -5.19 9.97 17.58
C PRO A 85 -5.43 9.62 16.10
N VAL A 86 -5.99 8.44 15.87
CA VAL A 86 -6.32 7.93 14.53
C VAL A 86 -7.83 7.74 14.43
N GLN A 87 -8.47 8.39 13.46
CA GLN A 87 -9.92 8.27 13.24
C GLN A 87 -10.19 7.08 12.32
N ILE A 88 -10.99 6.11 12.76
CA ILE A 88 -11.27 4.89 11.99
C ILE A 88 -12.69 4.94 11.43
N SER A 89 -12.80 4.95 10.11
CA SER A 89 -14.07 4.84 9.38
C SER A 89 -14.27 3.40 8.87
N PRO A 90 -15.51 2.94 8.60
CA PRO A 90 -15.80 1.58 8.10
C PRO A 90 -15.05 1.21 6.81
N GLU A 91 -14.75 2.19 5.97
CA GLU A 91 -13.97 2.04 4.74
C GLU A 91 -12.45 1.93 4.96
N THR A 92 -11.98 2.16 6.19
CA THR A 92 -10.55 2.16 6.50
C THR A 92 -10.00 0.73 6.45
N PRO A 93 -8.90 0.48 5.73
CA PRO A 93 -8.25 -0.82 5.75
C PRO A 93 -7.69 -1.13 7.14
N LEU A 94 -8.27 -2.13 7.80
CA LEU A 94 -7.84 -2.66 9.09
C LEU A 94 -7.30 -4.09 8.90
N GLU A 95 -6.11 -4.34 9.41
CA GLU A 95 -5.45 -5.64 9.37
C GLU A 95 -5.06 -6.06 10.79
N VAL A 96 -5.45 -7.25 11.22
CA VAL A 96 -5.04 -7.82 12.50
C VAL A 96 -3.70 -8.51 12.33
N LEU A 97 -2.75 -8.20 13.21
CA LEU A 97 -1.42 -8.79 13.25
C LEU A 97 -1.38 -9.93 14.25
N THR A 98 -0.98 -11.10 13.77
CA THR A 98 -0.80 -12.30 14.57
C THR A 98 0.62 -12.35 15.16
N ASN A 99 0.83 -13.06 16.26
CA ASN A 99 2.17 -13.30 16.83
C ASN A 99 3.15 -13.94 15.83
N ASP A 100 2.63 -14.70 14.87
CA ASP A 100 3.41 -15.32 13.78
C ASP A 100 3.80 -14.32 12.67
N GLY A 101 3.46 -13.03 12.82
CA GLY A 101 3.67 -11.99 11.82
C GLY A 101 2.69 -12.02 10.65
N THR A 102 1.70 -12.92 10.68
CA THR A 102 0.66 -13.02 9.64
C THR A 102 -0.38 -11.92 9.83
N ARG A 103 -0.78 -11.29 8.72
CA ARG A 103 -1.78 -10.22 8.67
C ARG A 103 -3.08 -10.73 8.09
N TYR A 104 -4.17 -10.51 8.81
CA TYR A 104 -5.51 -10.86 8.37
C TYR A 104 -6.37 -9.61 8.26
N ARG A 105 -6.98 -9.43 7.09
CA ARG A 105 -7.89 -8.30 6.88
C ARG A 105 -9.17 -8.50 7.68
N VAL A 106 -9.64 -7.44 8.32
CA VAL A 106 -10.93 -7.39 9.02
C VAL A 106 -11.65 -6.10 8.66
N THR A 107 -12.98 -6.12 8.69
CA THR A 107 -13.77 -4.92 8.48
C THR A 107 -14.02 -4.26 9.83
N PRO A 108 -13.68 -2.97 10.02
CA PRO A 108 -14.01 -2.25 11.25
C PRO A 108 -15.50 -2.35 11.56
N TYR A 109 -15.86 -2.48 12.84
CA TYR A 109 -17.25 -2.59 13.31
C TYR A 109 -17.98 -3.88 12.88
N ASN A 110 -17.30 -4.80 12.19
CA ASN A 110 -17.84 -6.08 11.75
C ASN A 110 -16.89 -7.23 12.10
N PHE A 111 -16.47 -7.26 13.36
CA PHE A 111 -15.78 -8.38 13.99
C PHE A 111 -16.08 -8.40 15.49
N LEU A 112 -15.89 -9.55 16.13
CA LEU A 112 -16.04 -9.75 17.56
C LEU A 112 -14.70 -10.20 18.12
N LEU A 113 -14.20 -9.52 19.15
CA LEU A 113 -12.96 -9.88 19.84
C LEU A 113 -13.26 -10.27 21.29
N SER A 114 -13.50 -11.56 21.50
CA SER A 114 -13.66 -12.13 22.83
C SER A 114 -12.30 -12.45 23.48
N GLU A 115 -12.31 -12.84 24.76
CA GLU A 115 -11.09 -13.25 25.45
C GLU A 115 -10.44 -14.52 24.87
N SER A 116 -11.21 -15.35 24.17
CA SER A 116 -10.74 -16.62 23.60
C SER A 116 -10.61 -16.58 22.07
N GLN A 117 -11.39 -15.76 21.38
CA GLN A 117 -11.45 -15.77 19.92
C GLN A 117 -11.77 -14.40 19.31
N LEU A 118 -11.07 -14.09 18.22
CA LEU A 118 -11.44 -13.08 17.24
C LEU A 118 -12.22 -13.75 16.10
N VAL A 119 -13.40 -13.21 15.82
CA VAL A 119 -14.31 -13.68 14.76
C VAL A 119 -14.61 -12.53 13.81
N SER A 120 -14.31 -12.67 12.52
CA SER A 120 -14.76 -11.72 11.49
C SER A 120 -15.64 -12.43 10.46
N PRO A 121 -16.96 -12.15 10.42
CA PRO A 121 -17.89 -12.79 9.51
C PRO A 121 -17.59 -12.55 8.02
N ASP A 122 -17.07 -11.37 7.67
CA ASP A 122 -16.83 -10.98 6.27
C ASP A 122 -15.78 -11.82 5.56
N TYR A 123 -14.78 -12.28 6.32
CA TYR A 123 -13.63 -13.01 5.80
C TYR A 123 -13.56 -14.45 6.33
N ASP A 124 -14.65 -14.94 6.95
CA ASP A 124 -14.71 -16.26 7.62
C ASP A 124 -13.49 -16.50 8.53
N LEU A 125 -13.09 -15.46 9.26
CA LEU A 125 -11.86 -15.45 10.02
C LEU A 125 -12.15 -15.87 11.47
N LEU A 126 -11.48 -16.92 11.91
CA LEU A 126 -11.52 -17.42 13.28
C LEU A 126 -10.09 -17.54 13.81
N LEU A 127 -9.68 -16.57 14.62
CA LEU A 127 -8.35 -16.56 15.23
C LEU A 127 -8.48 -16.66 16.74
N PRO A 128 -7.64 -17.45 17.42
CA PRO A 128 -7.63 -17.45 18.86
C PRO A 128 -7.09 -16.11 19.37
N ALA A 129 -7.70 -15.56 20.42
CA ALA A 129 -7.43 -14.19 20.83
C ALA A 129 -6.01 -13.99 21.36
N ASP A 130 -5.36 -15.05 21.85
CA ASP A 130 -3.95 -15.05 22.27
C ASP A 130 -2.98 -14.93 21.10
N ALA A 131 -3.38 -15.38 19.91
CA ALA A 131 -2.59 -15.22 18.69
C ALA A 131 -2.64 -13.78 18.14
N VAL A 132 -3.62 -12.97 18.54
CA VAL A 132 -3.76 -11.56 18.13
C VAL A 132 -2.83 -10.67 18.95
N SER A 133 -1.86 -10.06 18.29
CA SER A 133 -0.87 -9.17 18.91
C SER A 133 -1.33 -7.70 18.89
N ALA A 134 -1.68 -7.21 17.70
CA ALA A 134 -2.02 -5.81 17.45
C ALA A 134 -2.90 -5.71 16.20
N ALA A 135 -3.35 -4.50 15.86
CA ALA A 135 -3.95 -4.21 14.56
C ALA A 135 -3.20 -3.08 13.86
N GLU A 136 -2.98 -3.24 12.55
CA GLU A 136 -2.43 -2.20 11.70
C GLU A 136 -3.55 -1.52 10.92
N VAL A 137 -3.49 -0.20 10.85
CA VAL A 137 -4.38 0.63 10.05
C VAL A 137 -3.55 1.41 9.06
N ARG A 138 -3.96 1.36 7.79
CA ARG A 138 -3.30 2.10 6.72
C ARG A 138 -4.14 3.30 6.33
N GLN A 139 -3.61 4.49 6.58
CA GLN A 139 -4.27 5.75 6.21
C GLN A 139 -3.39 6.59 5.31
N ILE A 140 -4.05 7.39 4.47
CA ILE A 140 -3.37 8.37 3.64
C ILE A 140 -2.94 9.53 4.53
N SER A 141 -1.63 9.79 4.58
CA SER A 141 -1.12 10.97 5.26
C SER A 141 -1.36 12.19 4.38
N TYR A 142 -2.36 13.01 4.75
CA TYR A 142 -2.65 14.25 4.05
C TYR A 142 -1.43 15.18 3.99
N GLY A 143 -0.65 15.29 5.08
CA GLY A 143 0.57 16.13 5.09
C GLY A 143 1.62 15.71 4.06
N LYS A 144 1.91 14.41 3.96
CA LYS A 144 2.84 13.88 2.94
C LYS A 144 2.29 14.07 1.53
N THR A 145 0.98 13.85 1.35
CA THR A 145 0.28 14.02 0.07
C THR A 145 0.29 15.49 -0.39
N PHE A 146 -0.05 16.43 0.48
CA PHE A 146 -0.02 17.87 0.17
C PHE A 146 1.39 18.36 -0.12
N GLY A 147 2.39 17.90 0.63
CA GLY A 147 3.79 18.23 0.36
C GLY A 147 4.25 17.73 -1.01
N LEU A 148 3.87 16.50 -1.39
CA LEU A 148 4.20 15.94 -2.70
C LEU A 148 3.48 16.66 -3.84
N VAL A 149 2.17 16.92 -3.71
CA VAL A 149 1.41 17.66 -4.73
C VAL A 149 1.95 19.08 -4.86
N GLY A 150 2.21 19.76 -3.74
CA GLY A 150 2.78 21.11 -3.73
C GLY A 150 4.16 21.19 -4.37
N THR A 151 5.05 20.24 -4.07
CA THR A 151 6.39 20.20 -4.68
C THR A 151 6.35 19.96 -6.19
N ILE A 152 5.46 19.09 -6.68
CA ILE A 152 5.27 18.88 -8.12
C ILE A 152 4.81 20.16 -8.81
N VAL A 153 3.80 20.84 -8.26
CA VAL A 153 3.28 22.09 -8.85
C VAL A 153 4.36 23.18 -8.88
N VAL A 154 5.14 23.33 -7.81
CA VAL A 154 6.24 24.31 -7.75
C VAL A 154 7.38 23.94 -8.70
N ALA A 155 7.74 22.66 -8.80
CA ALA A 155 8.82 22.22 -9.68
C ALA A 155 8.46 22.42 -11.17
N VAL A 156 7.23 22.11 -11.56
CA VAL A 156 6.75 22.30 -12.94
C VAL A 156 6.53 23.79 -13.24
N GLY A 157 5.84 24.52 -12.37
CA GLY A 157 5.56 25.94 -12.55
C GLY A 157 6.81 26.82 -12.46
N GLY A 158 7.69 26.56 -11.49
CA GLY A 158 8.96 27.25 -11.31
C GLY A 158 9.98 26.88 -12.38
N GLY A 159 10.01 25.63 -12.83
CA GLY A 159 10.82 25.19 -13.97
C GLY A 159 10.40 25.90 -15.26
N PHE A 160 9.10 26.10 -15.49
CA PHE A 160 8.59 26.80 -16.67
C PHE A 160 8.88 28.30 -16.64
N ALA A 161 8.71 28.95 -15.47
CA ALA A 161 9.03 30.37 -15.29
C ALA A 161 10.53 30.64 -15.41
N ALA A 162 11.37 29.78 -14.81
CA ALA A 162 12.82 29.89 -14.94
C ALA A 162 13.29 29.70 -16.40
N LEU A 163 12.64 28.82 -17.16
CA LEU A 163 12.94 28.63 -18.58
C LEU A 163 12.57 29.86 -19.42
N LEU A 164 11.45 30.53 -19.10
CA LEU A 164 11.00 31.75 -19.78
C LEU A 164 11.86 32.98 -19.47
N VAL A 165 12.45 33.06 -18.28
CA VAL A 165 13.37 34.16 -17.89
C VAL A 165 14.77 33.96 -18.48
N LEU A 166 15.13 32.73 -18.88
CA LEU A 166 16.43 32.40 -19.47
C LEU A 166 16.47 32.43 -21.02
N GLN A 167 15.35 32.72 -21.68
CA GLN A 167 15.27 32.99 -23.13
C GLN A 167 15.45 34.48 -23.41
#